data_AF-A0A2D8BAI5-F1
#
_entry.id   AF-A0A2D8BAI5-F1
#
_cell.length_a   1.000
_cell.length_b   1.000
_cell.length_c   1.000
_cell.angle_alpha   90.00
_cell.angle_beta   90.00
_cell.angle_gamma   90.00
#
_symmetry.space_group_name_H-M   'P 1'
#
loop_
_entity.id
_entity.type
_entity.pdbx_description
1 polymer ?
#
loop_
_entity_poly.entity_id
_entity_poly.type
_entity_poly.pdbx_seq_one_letter_code
_entity_poly.pdbx_strand_id
1 'polypeptide(L)' 'MRPRLALVPGEPAGIGPELCVRLAQRPRTAELLAYADPDTLLAAAQALGLPLRLRSPGQDCSEGELALHPVPQ' A
#
# COMPACT_ATOMS: atom_id res chain seq x y z
N MET A 1 16.51 7.99 12.25
CA MET A 1 16.24 7.89 10.79
C MET A 1 15.29 6.73 10.57
N ARG A 2 14.19 6.90 9.82
CA ARG A 2 13.31 5.77 9.47
C ARG A 2 13.81 5.15 8.16
N PRO A 3 13.94 3.81 8.05
CA PRO A 3 14.33 3.20 6.80
C PRO A 3 13.22 3.33 5.76
N ARG A 4 13.61 3.50 4.50
CA ARG A 4 12.70 3.55 3.35
C ARG A 4 12.74 2.21 2.64
N LEU A 5 11.60 1.54 2.55
CA LEU A 5 11.50 0.19 1.98
C LEU A 5 10.54 0.19 0.80
N ALA A 6 10.95 -0.48 -0.29
CA ALA A 6 10.05 -0.79 -1.39
C ALA A 6 9.14 -1.95 -0.98
N LEU A 7 7.84 -1.80 -1.23
CA LEU A 7 6.84 -2.83 -1.04
C LEU A 7 6.30 -3.23 -2.42
N VAL A 8 6.47 -4.49 -2.80
CA VAL A 8 5.98 -5.03 -4.07
C VAL A 8 4.92 -6.06 -3.74
N PRO A 9 3.62 -5.80 -4.01
CA PRO A 9 2.55 -6.73 -3.67
C PRO A 9 2.65 -8.06 -4.42
N GLY A 10 3.34 -8.12 -5.55
CA GLY A 10 3.47 -9.32 -6.37
C GLY A 10 2.30 -9.47 -7.33
N GLU A 11 1.76 -10.69 -7.46
CA GLU A 11 0.66 -11.01 -8.37
C GLU A 11 -0.66 -10.34 -7.93
N PRO A 12 -1.31 -9.52 -8.77
CA PRO A 12 -2.57 -8.84 -8.49
C PRO A 12 -3.73 -9.74 -8.09
N ALA A 13 -3.83 -10.93 -8.72
CA ALA A 13 -4.86 -11.91 -8.39
C ALA A 13 -4.53 -12.77 -7.16
N GLY A 14 -3.31 -12.63 -6.62
CA GLY A 14 -2.90 -13.26 -5.37
C GLY A 14 -3.33 -12.44 -4.15
N ILE A 15 -2.91 -12.87 -2.96
CA ILE A 15 -3.27 -12.21 -1.69
C ILE A 15 -2.39 -10.99 -1.34
N GLY A 16 -1.40 -10.70 -2.18
CA GLY A 16 -0.39 -9.66 -1.93
C GLY A 16 -0.98 -8.26 -1.71
N PRO A 17 -1.90 -7.79 -2.58
CA PRO A 17 -2.62 -6.53 -2.38
C PRO A 17 -3.33 -6.47 -1.03
N GLU A 18 -4.07 -7.50 -0.63
CA GLU A 18 -4.80 -7.56 0.64
C GLU A 18 -3.86 -7.49 1.84
N LEU A 19 -2.71 -8.17 1.77
CA LEU A 19 -1.68 -8.10 2.81
C LEU A 19 -1.10 -6.68 2.92
N CYS A 20 -0.89 -6.00 1.78
CA CYS A 20 -0.44 -4.60 1.76
C CYS A 20 -1.47 -3.66 2.39
N VAL A 21 -2.76 -3.83 2.08
CA VAL A 21 -3.84 -3.04 2.70
C VAL A 21 -3.87 -3.25 4.21
N ARG A 22 -3.82 -4.51 4.68
CA ARG A 22 -3.81 -4.83 6.12
C ARG A 22 -2.57 -4.26 6.82
N LEU A 23 -1.43 -4.25 6.14
CA LEU A 23 -0.20 -3.63 6.65
C LEU A 23 -0.35 -2.10 6.77
N ALA A 24 -1.02 -1.46 5.82
CA ALA A 24 -1.28 -0.02 5.87
C ALA A 24 -2.15 0.41 7.06
N GLN A 25 -2.96 -0.48 7.62
CA GLN A 25 -3.78 -0.21 8.83
C GLN A 25 -2.99 -0.19 10.13
N ARG A 26 -1.70 -0.51 10.11
CA ARG A 26 -0.89 -0.65 11.33
C ARG A 26 0.12 0.50 11.46
N PRO A 27 0.50 0.84 12.70
CA PRO A 27 1.70 1.63 12.96
C PRO A 27 2.91 0.98 12.29
N ARG A 28 3.71 1.79 11.59
CA ARG A 28 4.90 1.33 10.86
C ARG A 28 6.14 2.03 11.39
N THR A 29 7.23 1.32 11.59
CA THR A 29 8.53 1.90 11.96
C THR A 29 9.34 2.36 10.75
N ALA A 30 9.01 1.84 9.56
CA ALA A 30 9.60 2.19 8.28
C ALA A 30 8.65 3.03 7.41
N GLU A 31 9.23 3.78 6.47
CA GLU A 31 8.51 4.42 5.37
C GLU A 31 8.36 3.39 4.24
N LEU A 32 7.12 3.04 3.90
CA LEU A 32 6.83 2.07 2.85
C LEU A 32 6.41 2.80 1.57
N LEU A 33 7.01 2.41 0.44
CA LEU A 33 6.60 2.84 -0.90
C LEU A 33 6.14 1.61 -1.70
N ALA A 34 4.84 1.54 -1.97
CA ALA A 34 4.28 0.48 -2.79
C ALA A 34 4.55 0.72 -4.28
N TYR A 35 4.96 -0.32 -5.01
CA TYR A 35 5.07 -0.33 -6.47
C TYR A 35 3.98 -1.25 -7.01
N ALA A 36 2.86 -0.67 -7.43
CA ALA A 36 1.67 -1.42 -7.80
C ALA A 36 0.70 -0.59 -8.63
N ASP A 37 -0.27 -1.26 -9.25
CA ASP A 37 -1.43 -0.61 -9.82
C ASP A 37 -2.31 -0.03 -8.67
N PRO A 38 -2.65 1.27 -8.69
CA PRO A 38 -3.57 1.87 -7.73
C PRO A 38 -4.90 1.12 -7.60
N ASP A 39 -5.48 0.70 -8.73
CA ASP A 39 -6.83 0.15 -8.77
C ASP A 39 -6.87 -1.22 -8.09
N THR A 40 -5.82 -2.03 -8.26
CA THR A 40 -5.66 -3.31 -7.57
C THR A 40 -5.66 -3.15 -6.05
N LEU A 41 -4.96 -2.15 -5.51
CA LEU A 41 -4.92 -1.90 -4.07
C LEU A 41 -6.24 -1.34 -3.53
N LEU A 42 -6.89 -0.46 -4.30
CA LEU A 42 -8.20 0.11 -3.93
C LEU A 42 -9.29 -0.96 -3.96
N ALA A 43 -9.29 -1.84 -4.98
CA ALA A 43 -10.19 -2.98 -5.07
C ALA A 43 -10.00 -3.95 -3.89
N ALA A 44 -8.75 -4.27 -3.53
CA ALA A 44 -8.44 -5.09 -2.36
C ALA A 44 -8.94 -4.43 -1.05
N ALA A 45 -8.77 -3.12 -0.91
CA ALA A 45 -9.27 -2.38 0.26
C ALA A 45 -10.80 -2.42 0.35
N GLN A 46 -11.48 -2.23 -0.78
CA GLN A 46 -12.94 -2.33 -0.87
C GLN A 46 -13.43 -3.74 -0.51
N ALA A 47 -12.81 -4.78 -1.07
CA ALA A 47 -13.17 -6.17 -0.79
C ALA A 47 -12.98 -6.55 0.69
N LEU A 48 -11.99 -5.95 1.35
CA LEU A 48 -11.72 -6.14 2.78
C LEU A 48 -12.59 -5.26 3.70
N GLY A 49 -13.29 -4.26 3.16
CA GLY A 49 -13.99 -3.25 3.94
C GLY A 49 -13.06 -2.39 4.80
N LEU A 50 -11.81 -2.19 4.38
CA LEU A 50 -10.80 -1.40 5.09
C LEU A 50 -10.57 -0.05 4.39
N PRO A 51 -10.37 1.04 5.14
CA PRO A 51 -10.05 2.32 4.53
C PRO A 51 -8.65 2.28 3.93
N LEU A 52 -8.49 2.77 2.71
CA LEU A 52 -7.18 2.98 2.10
C LEU A 52 -7.14 4.32 1.39
N ARG A 53 -6.12 5.12 1.70
CA ARG A 53 -5.79 6.34 0.98
C ARG A 53 -4.39 6.22 0.39
N LEU A 54 -4.30 6.29 -0.93
CA LEU A 54 -3.03 6.31 -1.63
C LEU A 54 -2.43 7.73 -1.57
N ARG A 55 -1.13 7.79 -1.31
CA ARG A 55 -0.36 9.03 -1.16
C ARG A 55 0.78 9.06 -2.18
N SER A 56 1.24 10.26 -2.51
CA SER A 56 2.38 10.41 -3.43
C SER A 56 3.69 9.96 -2.75
N PRO A 57 4.69 9.51 -3.52
CA PRO A 57 5.99 9.14 -2.97
C PRO A 57 6.61 10.27 -2.15
N GLY A 58 7.17 9.95 -0.98
CA GLY A 58 7.80 10.91 -0.07
C GLY A 58 6.82 11.65 0.86
N GLN A 59 5.53 11.37 0.80
CA GLN A 59 4.57 11.82 1.81
C GLN A 59 4.56 10.88 3.01
N ASP A 60 4.54 11.45 4.22
CA ASP A 60 4.27 10.70 5.43
C ASP A 60 2.88 10.07 5.36
N CYS A 61 2.81 8.80 5.78
CA CYS A 61 1.58 8.02 5.79
C CYS A 61 1.24 7.59 7.22
N SER A 62 0.02 7.91 7.66
CA SER A 62 -0.57 7.34 8.87
C SER A 62 -1.31 6.03 8.59
N GLU A 63 -1.86 5.40 9.62
CA GLU A 63 -2.76 4.26 9.48
C GLU A 63 -3.85 4.52 8.44
N GLY A 64 -4.11 3.52 7.60
CA GLY A 64 -5.04 3.64 6.46
C GLY A 64 -4.44 4.34 5.25
N GLU A 65 -3.20 4.84 5.31
CA GLU A 65 -2.52 5.50 4.20
C GLU A 65 -1.31 4.71 3.71
N LEU A 66 -1.07 4.72 2.38
CA LEU A 66 0.07 4.06 1.76
C LEU A 66 0.63 4.91 0.62
N ALA A 67 1.93 5.21 0.67
CA ALA A 67 2.60 5.88 -0.44
C ALA A 67 2.75 4.91 -1.60
N LEU A 68 2.47 5.38 -2.82
CA LEU A 68 2.43 4.55 -4.01
C LEU A 68 3.19 5.20 -5.16
N HIS A 69 4.06 4.42 -5.79
CA HIS A 69 4.52 4.63 -7.15
C HIS A 69 3.66 3.77 -8.08
N PRO A 70 2.86 4.37 -8.98
CA PRO A 70 1.97 3.60 -9.85
C PRO A 70 2.77 2.78 -10.85
N VAL A 71 2.45 1.48 -10.93
CA VAL A 71 2.96 0.56 -11.95
C VAL A 71 1.73 0.00 -12.68
N PRO A 72 1.44 0.45 -13.91
CA PRO A 72 0.26 0.01 -14.64
C PRO A 72 0.36 -1.48 -15.00
N GLN A 73 -0.79 -2.13 -15.05
CA GLN A 73 -0.97 -3.52 -15.48
C GLN A 73 -1.19 -3.65 -16.99
#